data_AF-A0A210PS59-F1
#
_entry.id   AF-A0A210PS59-F1
#
_cell.length_a   1.000
_cell.length_b   1.000
_cell.length_c   1.000
_cell.angle_alpha   90.00
_cell.angle_beta   90.00
_cell.angle_gamma   90.00
#
_symmetry.space_group_name_H-M   'P 1'
#
loop_
_entity.id
_entity.type
_entity.pdbx_description
1 polymer ?
#
loop_
_entity_poly.entity_id
_entity_poly.type
_entity_poly.pdbx_seq_one_letter_code
_entity_poly.pdbx_strand_id
1 'polypeptide(L)'
;MQNDDVGHEAKSDELIVQLGNQWMLRNRGNEIMRKYYTSSVMRLVAKLKKHCRTITNLKDENLDGFLKPKHFDAVVQAALWCFSVNGDEEDLLSPSNCIKLGHDIKRMLSTKLATAIKNDDDLKRKEVEGFTKLMDIEWGLRVTKLARSILNDRTFNQERQLPLPSDVKKLAEYLIKVITDLDLLVQTFAQFRKVAILNLARITLYNRRRCHEVQAMRLTAYSSRKTGIDQIGAEIRGDLTKFEHHLLEHQDVVVIRGKTGRGVPVILPPDVHNSFKYLSNEAVRRTAGIPSTNKYLYASAGAGVFRAYEAIREVTSDPKAGLQMPNLIRTSNMRKYMATMLQAMNTTESERQWVIDHLGHTMNVHQTHYRQTSDMLERVEVAKILLVQDLNLVSKYGGKKLADIQLDGRFMSSHFIE
;
A
#
# COMPACT_ATOMS: atom_id res chain seq x y z
N MET A 1 -17.28 -4.58 -13.32
CA MET A 1 -16.54 -4.39 -14.57
C MET A 1 -17.03 -3.10 -15.20
N GLN A 2 -16.18 -2.26 -15.81
CA GLN A 2 -16.70 -1.16 -16.62
C GLN A 2 -17.31 -1.74 -17.91
N ASN A 3 -18.29 -1.04 -18.48
CA ASN A 3 -18.97 -1.46 -19.69
C ASN A 3 -18.24 -0.93 -20.93
N ASP A 4 -17.18 -1.62 -21.31
CA ASP A 4 -16.34 -1.34 -22.48
C ASP A 4 -15.86 -2.66 -23.09
N ASP A 5 -15.25 -2.60 -24.27
CA ASP A 5 -14.80 -3.78 -25.02
C ASP A 5 -13.93 -4.73 -24.19
N VAL A 6 -13.01 -4.18 -23.38
CA VAL A 6 -12.13 -4.99 -22.52
C VAL A 6 -12.94 -5.68 -21.43
N GLY A 7 -13.94 -4.98 -20.88
CA GLY A 7 -14.87 -5.54 -19.90
C GLY A 7 -15.78 -6.60 -20.49
N HIS A 8 -16.22 -6.47 -21.75
CA HIS A 8 -16.96 -7.50 -22.46
C HIS A 8 -16.10 -8.74 -22.71
N GLU A 9 -14.90 -8.56 -23.26
CA GLU A 9 -13.95 -9.65 -23.51
C GLU A 9 -13.60 -10.42 -22.22
N ALA A 10 -13.42 -9.69 -21.12
CA ALA A 10 -13.15 -10.29 -19.81
C ALA A 10 -14.30 -11.15 -19.26
N LYS A 11 -15.54 -10.87 -19.65
CA LYS A 11 -16.74 -11.60 -19.19
C LYS A 11 -17.08 -12.79 -20.10
N SER A 12 -16.68 -12.76 -21.36
CA SER A 12 -17.00 -13.80 -22.34
C SER A 12 -15.99 -14.95 -22.38
N ASP A 13 -14.77 -14.74 -21.89
CA ASP A 13 -13.75 -15.78 -21.86
C ASP A 13 -13.81 -16.61 -20.57
N GLU A 14 -14.03 -17.92 -20.70
CA GLU A 14 -14.22 -18.83 -19.57
C GLU A 14 -13.01 -18.84 -18.62
N LEU A 15 -11.78 -18.85 -19.16
CA LEU A 15 -10.58 -18.93 -18.36
C LEU A 15 -10.33 -17.63 -17.58
N ILE A 16 -10.66 -16.49 -18.18
CA ILE A 16 -10.62 -15.18 -17.49
C ILE A 16 -11.66 -15.14 -16.36
N VAL A 17 -12.86 -15.66 -16.58
CA VAL A 17 -13.91 -15.76 -15.54
C VAL A 17 -13.46 -16.65 -14.39
N GLN A 18 -12.85 -17.81 -14.68
CA GLN A 18 -12.29 -18.71 -13.66
C GLN A 18 -11.19 -18.02 -12.83
N LEU A 19 -10.28 -17.27 -13.47
CA LEU A 19 -9.29 -16.45 -12.77
C LEU A 19 -9.97 -15.41 -11.87
N GLY A 20 -11.02 -14.75 -12.36
CA GLY A 20 -11.81 -13.80 -11.58
C GLY A 20 -12.42 -14.43 -10.32
N ASN A 21 -12.99 -15.63 -10.46
CA ASN A 21 -13.54 -16.40 -9.34
C ASN A 21 -12.45 -16.71 -8.31
N GLN A 22 -11.26 -17.14 -8.73
CA GLN A 22 -10.13 -17.35 -7.81
C GLN A 22 -9.74 -16.08 -7.07
N TRP A 23 -9.69 -14.93 -7.75
CA TRP A 23 -9.38 -13.66 -7.10
C TRP A 23 -10.43 -13.24 -6.06
N MET A 24 -11.70 -13.51 -6.31
CA MET A 24 -12.77 -13.33 -5.33
C MET A 24 -12.59 -14.24 -4.11
N LEU A 25 -12.21 -15.51 -4.33
CA LEU A 25 -11.95 -16.47 -3.26
C LEU A 25 -10.74 -16.10 -2.41
N ARG A 26 -9.62 -15.75 -3.04
CA ARG A 26 -8.38 -15.36 -2.35
C ARG A 26 -8.54 -14.11 -1.50
N ASN A 27 -9.46 -13.22 -1.87
CA ASN A 27 -9.73 -11.97 -1.17
C ASN A 27 -11.07 -12.01 -0.41
N ARG A 28 -11.56 -13.19 -0.02
CA ARG A 28 -12.82 -13.35 0.75
C ARG A 28 -12.92 -12.40 1.94
N GLY A 29 -11.83 -12.24 2.69
CA GLY A 29 -11.77 -11.37 3.87
C GLY A 29 -11.73 -9.85 3.59
N ASN A 30 -11.60 -9.43 2.33
CA ASN A 30 -11.60 -8.01 1.93
C ASN A 30 -12.82 -7.70 1.07
N GLU A 31 -14.00 -7.79 1.68
CA GLU A 31 -15.31 -7.66 1.03
C GLU A 31 -15.44 -6.37 0.19
N ILE A 32 -14.90 -5.25 0.69
CA ILE A 32 -14.99 -3.94 0.03
C ILE A 32 -14.12 -3.88 -1.24
N MET A 33 -12.88 -4.40 -1.18
CA MET A 33 -11.89 -4.21 -2.25
C MET A 33 -11.82 -5.37 -3.24
N ARG A 34 -12.23 -6.59 -2.86
CA ARG A 34 -12.08 -7.79 -3.71
C ARG A 34 -12.66 -7.64 -5.11
N LYS A 35 -13.79 -6.93 -5.26
CA LYS A 35 -14.42 -6.68 -6.57
C LYS A 35 -13.55 -5.84 -7.49
N TYR A 36 -12.83 -4.86 -6.95
CA TYR A 36 -11.94 -3.98 -7.72
C TYR A 36 -10.67 -4.72 -8.13
N TYR A 37 -10.08 -5.51 -7.23
CA TYR A 37 -8.92 -6.35 -7.56
C TYR A 37 -9.25 -7.37 -8.65
N THR A 38 -10.38 -8.06 -8.50
CA THR A 38 -10.89 -9.02 -9.48
C THR A 38 -11.11 -8.36 -10.84
N SER A 39 -11.83 -7.24 -10.86
CA SER A 39 -12.08 -6.50 -12.10
C SER A 39 -10.79 -6.02 -12.77
N SER A 40 -9.80 -5.57 -12.00
CA SER A 40 -8.51 -5.11 -12.53
C SER A 40 -7.73 -6.24 -13.18
N VAL A 41 -7.69 -7.42 -12.57
CA VAL A 41 -6.94 -8.57 -13.08
C VAL A 41 -7.61 -9.14 -14.33
N MET A 42 -8.93 -9.35 -14.29
CA MET A 42 -9.67 -9.86 -15.44
C MET A 42 -9.51 -8.96 -16.67
N ARG A 43 -9.57 -7.63 -16.48
CA ARG A 43 -9.35 -6.67 -17.59
C ARG A 43 -7.93 -6.71 -18.12
N LEU A 44 -6.94 -6.89 -17.25
CA LEU A 44 -5.55 -6.99 -17.70
C LEU A 44 -5.33 -8.23 -18.57
N VAL A 45 -5.90 -9.37 -18.17
CA VAL A 45 -5.81 -10.61 -18.95
C VAL A 45 -6.63 -10.53 -20.25
N ALA A 46 -7.76 -9.82 -20.25
CA ALA A 46 -8.49 -9.56 -21.50
C ALA A 46 -7.67 -8.71 -22.48
N LYS A 47 -6.89 -7.74 -22.00
CA LYS A 47 -5.93 -7.01 -22.85
C LYS A 47 -4.85 -7.93 -23.41
N LEU A 48 -4.27 -8.81 -22.58
CA LEU A 48 -3.31 -9.82 -23.04
C LEU A 48 -3.90 -10.65 -24.19
N LYS A 49 -5.11 -11.17 -24.02
CA LYS A 49 -5.82 -11.92 -25.05
C LYS A 49 -5.96 -11.13 -26.35
N LYS A 50 -6.40 -9.87 -26.28
CA LYS A 50 -6.52 -9.00 -27.48
C LYS A 50 -5.18 -8.85 -28.20
N HIS A 51 -4.08 -8.64 -27.48
CA HIS A 51 -2.76 -8.57 -28.09
C HIS A 51 -2.32 -9.91 -28.70
N CYS A 52 -2.58 -11.05 -28.05
CA CYS A 52 -2.31 -12.36 -28.63
C CYS A 52 -3.04 -12.54 -29.98
N ARG A 53 -4.31 -12.16 -30.06
CA ARG A 53 -5.10 -12.20 -31.30
C ARG A 53 -4.48 -11.36 -32.41
N THR A 54 -4.02 -10.16 -32.08
CA THR A 54 -3.33 -9.28 -33.05
C THR A 54 -2.02 -9.90 -33.54
N ILE A 55 -1.17 -10.38 -32.63
CA ILE A 55 0.17 -10.90 -32.95
C ILE A 55 0.09 -12.19 -33.78
N THR A 56 -0.87 -13.06 -33.48
CA THR A 56 -1.03 -14.35 -34.16
C THR A 56 -1.98 -14.31 -35.36
N ASN A 57 -2.69 -13.18 -35.55
CA ASN A 57 -3.80 -13.03 -36.49
C ASN A 57 -4.95 -14.05 -36.27
N LEU A 58 -5.11 -14.58 -35.06
CA LEU A 58 -6.19 -15.51 -34.68
C LEU A 58 -7.32 -14.76 -33.97
N LYS A 59 -8.23 -14.14 -34.72
CA LYS A 59 -9.24 -13.20 -34.17
C LYS A 59 -10.26 -13.83 -33.22
N ASP A 60 -10.67 -15.07 -33.48
CA ASP A 60 -11.74 -15.74 -32.71
C ASP A 60 -11.21 -16.60 -31.56
N GLU A 61 -9.89 -16.83 -31.51
CA GLU A 61 -9.27 -17.71 -30.53
C GLU A 61 -9.48 -17.19 -29.11
N ASN A 62 -9.74 -18.13 -28.19
CA ASN A 62 -9.93 -17.84 -26.78
C ASN A 62 -8.59 -17.90 -26.02
N LEU A 63 -8.59 -17.49 -24.75
CA LEU A 63 -7.34 -17.51 -23.99
C LEU A 63 -6.82 -18.93 -23.73
N ASP A 64 -7.70 -19.93 -23.64
CA ASP A 64 -7.31 -21.33 -23.49
C ASP A 64 -6.45 -21.80 -24.67
N GLY A 65 -6.82 -21.41 -25.90
CA GLY A 65 -6.06 -21.71 -27.12
C GLY A 65 -4.68 -21.05 -27.15
N PHE A 66 -4.55 -19.82 -26.65
CA PHE A 66 -3.24 -19.13 -26.59
C PHE A 66 -2.30 -19.64 -25.50
N LEU A 67 -2.82 -20.19 -24.39
CA LEU A 67 -1.98 -20.76 -23.34
C LEU A 67 -1.56 -22.21 -23.67
N LYS A 68 -0.89 -22.35 -24.82
CA LYS A 68 -0.31 -23.59 -25.35
C LYS A 68 1.15 -23.37 -25.78
N PRO A 69 2.06 -24.37 -25.65
CA PRO A 69 3.49 -24.16 -25.87
C PRO A 69 3.84 -23.49 -27.20
N LYS A 70 3.13 -23.87 -28.28
CA LYS A 70 3.30 -23.30 -29.63
C LYS A 70 3.05 -21.79 -29.74
N HIS A 71 2.37 -21.19 -28.77
CA HIS A 71 2.04 -19.76 -28.74
C HIS A 71 2.79 -19.00 -27.65
N PHE A 72 3.75 -19.63 -26.97
CA PHE A 72 4.45 -19.02 -25.85
C PHE A 72 5.09 -17.68 -26.20
N ASP A 73 5.78 -17.60 -27.35
CA ASP A 73 6.39 -16.36 -27.83
C ASP A 73 5.37 -15.23 -28.04
N ALA A 74 4.21 -15.56 -28.64
CA ALA A 74 3.15 -14.60 -28.84
C ALA A 74 2.58 -14.10 -27.50
N VAL A 75 2.48 -14.97 -26.48
CA VAL A 75 2.04 -14.58 -25.14
C VAL A 75 3.07 -13.68 -24.44
N VAL A 76 4.37 -13.95 -24.61
CA VAL A 76 5.44 -13.09 -24.08
C VAL A 76 5.36 -11.69 -24.72
N GLN A 77 5.32 -11.61 -26.05
CA GLN A 77 5.20 -10.36 -26.79
C GLN A 77 3.92 -9.60 -26.39
N ALA A 78 2.77 -10.30 -26.34
CA ALA A 78 1.50 -9.71 -25.95
C ALA A 78 1.51 -9.14 -24.52
N ALA A 79 2.25 -9.80 -23.61
CA ALA A 79 2.40 -9.34 -22.23
C ALA A 79 3.25 -8.07 -22.13
N LEU A 80 4.27 -7.91 -22.98
CA LEU A 80 5.06 -6.68 -23.07
C LEU A 80 4.23 -5.54 -23.70
N TRP A 81 3.50 -5.83 -24.78
CA TRP A 81 2.59 -4.89 -25.46
C TRP A 81 1.47 -4.35 -24.57
N CYS A 82 1.03 -5.10 -23.56
CA CYS A 82 0.08 -4.61 -22.56
C CYS A 82 0.58 -3.35 -21.81
N PHE A 83 1.89 -3.10 -21.82
CA PHE A 83 2.53 -2.06 -21.03
C PHE A 83 3.53 -1.21 -21.81
N SER A 84 3.69 -1.38 -23.12
CA SER A 84 4.52 -0.52 -23.96
C SER A 84 3.70 0.47 -24.77
N VAL A 85 4.37 1.53 -25.24
CA VAL A 85 3.81 2.44 -26.25
C VAL A 85 4.17 1.87 -27.62
N ASN A 86 3.19 1.68 -28.50
CA ASN A 86 3.38 1.20 -29.89
C ASN A 86 4.18 -0.11 -30.04
N GLY A 87 4.27 -0.93 -28.98
CA GLY A 87 5.02 -2.19 -29.02
C GLY A 87 6.51 -2.06 -28.71
N ASP A 88 7.00 -0.88 -28.31
CA ASP A 88 8.39 -0.67 -27.89
C ASP A 88 8.67 -1.37 -26.55
N GLU A 89 9.41 -2.47 -26.59
CA GLU A 89 9.64 -3.32 -25.43
C GLU A 89 10.73 -2.79 -24.49
N GLU A 90 11.53 -1.81 -24.92
CA GLU A 90 12.62 -1.27 -24.12
C GLU A 90 12.12 -0.31 -23.02
N ASP A 91 10.94 0.30 -23.18
CA ASP A 91 10.31 1.14 -22.15
C ASP A 91 8.89 0.72 -21.78
N LEU A 92 8.79 -0.11 -20.74
CA LEU A 92 7.52 -0.52 -20.16
C LEU A 92 6.94 0.59 -19.27
N LEU A 93 5.80 1.18 -19.65
CA LEU A 93 5.06 2.16 -18.85
C LEU A 93 4.74 1.65 -17.44
N SER A 94 4.38 0.37 -17.30
CA SER A 94 3.96 -0.24 -16.02
C SER A 94 4.64 -1.59 -15.75
N PRO A 95 5.96 -1.62 -15.49
CA PRO A 95 6.71 -2.88 -15.40
C PRO A 95 6.24 -3.77 -14.23
N SER A 96 5.80 -3.16 -13.12
CA SER A 96 5.23 -3.90 -11.99
C SER A 96 3.96 -4.70 -12.33
N ASN A 97 3.16 -4.23 -13.29
CA ASN A 97 1.98 -4.96 -13.72
C ASN A 97 2.33 -6.11 -14.67
N CYS A 98 3.43 -5.99 -15.42
CA CYS A 98 3.97 -7.07 -16.25
C CYS A 98 4.42 -8.26 -15.39
N ILE A 99 5.12 -8.01 -14.29
CA ILE A 99 5.49 -9.06 -13.31
C ILE A 99 4.24 -9.73 -12.72
N LYS A 100 3.22 -8.95 -12.35
CA LYS A 100 1.96 -9.49 -11.80
C LYS A 100 1.22 -10.35 -12.82
N LEU A 101 1.22 -9.96 -14.09
CA LEU A 101 0.58 -10.71 -15.17
C LEU A 101 1.15 -12.12 -15.29
N GLY A 102 2.48 -12.28 -15.16
CA GLY A 102 3.10 -13.61 -15.13
C GLY A 102 2.56 -14.51 -14.01
N HIS A 103 2.33 -13.94 -12.82
CA HIS A 103 1.70 -14.69 -11.73
C HIS A 103 0.23 -15.04 -12.01
N ASP A 104 -0.50 -14.18 -12.71
CA ASP A 104 -1.88 -14.46 -13.11
C ASP A 104 -1.97 -15.52 -14.21
N ILE A 105 -1.03 -15.52 -15.16
CA ILE A 105 -0.89 -16.59 -16.16
C ILE A 105 -0.63 -17.93 -15.47
N LYS A 106 0.32 -17.99 -14.52
CA LYS A 106 0.58 -19.22 -13.75
C LYS A 106 -0.67 -19.74 -13.02
N ARG A 107 -1.52 -18.85 -12.48
CA ARG A 107 -2.80 -19.25 -11.85
C ARG A 107 -3.77 -19.86 -12.86
N MET A 108 -3.88 -19.27 -14.04
CA MET A 108 -4.71 -19.83 -15.12
C MET A 108 -4.19 -21.19 -15.57
N LEU A 109 -2.87 -21.37 -15.68
CA LEU A 109 -2.26 -22.68 -15.97
C LEU A 109 -2.56 -23.70 -14.89
N SER A 110 -2.44 -23.35 -13.60
CA SER A 110 -2.85 -24.25 -12.51
C SER A 110 -4.31 -24.65 -12.58
N THR A 111 -5.18 -23.73 -13.04
CA THR A 111 -6.61 -24.00 -13.24
C THR A 111 -6.83 -24.98 -14.38
N LYS A 112 -6.21 -24.73 -15.55
CA LYS A 112 -6.24 -25.62 -16.70
C LYS A 112 -5.74 -27.02 -16.34
N LEU A 113 -4.63 -27.11 -15.60
CA LEU A 113 -4.05 -28.36 -15.14
C LEU A 113 -5.02 -29.12 -14.22
N ALA A 114 -5.61 -28.44 -13.24
CA ALA A 114 -6.58 -29.04 -12.34
C ALA A 114 -7.82 -29.56 -13.09
N THR A 115 -8.30 -28.84 -14.11
CA THR A 115 -9.41 -29.31 -14.96
C THR A 115 -9.01 -30.51 -15.80
N ALA A 116 -7.83 -30.51 -16.41
CA ALA A 116 -7.33 -31.63 -17.21
C ALA A 116 -7.19 -32.91 -16.36
N ILE A 117 -6.62 -32.80 -15.15
CA ILE A 117 -6.49 -33.94 -14.22
C ILE A 117 -7.85 -34.49 -13.81
N LYS A 118 -8.82 -33.62 -13.51
CA LYS A 118 -10.18 -34.05 -13.11
C LYS A 118 -10.94 -34.76 -14.23
N ASN A 119 -10.63 -34.43 -15.48
CA ASN A 119 -11.29 -34.98 -16.66
C ASN A 119 -10.48 -36.10 -17.33
N ASP A 120 -9.36 -36.50 -16.73
CA ASP A 120 -8.42 -37.49 -17.31
C ASP A 120 -7.94 -37.14 -18.74
N ASP A 121 -7.77 -35.84 -19.02
CA ASP A 121 -7.32 -35.34 -20.33
C ASP A 121 -5.79 -35.20 -20.35
N ASP A 122 -5.10 -36.28 -20.72
CA ASP A 122 -3.64 -36.34 -20.75
C ASP A 122 -3.01 -35.41 -21.81
N LEU A 123 -3.71 -35.16 -22.93
CA LEU A 123 -3.23 -34.24 -23.96
C LEU A 123 -3.19 -32.81 -23.41
N LYS A 124 -4.30 -32.33 -22.84
CA LYS A 124 -4.37 -30.99 -22.25
C LYS A 124 -3.42 -30.87 -21.06
N ARG A 125 -3.25 -31.93 -20.27
CA ARG A 125 -2.26 -31.99 -19.19
C ARG A 125 -0.85 -31.72 -19.71
N LYS A 126 -0.39 -32.48 -20.72
CA LYS A 126 0.93 -32.31 -21.33
C LYS A 126 1.14 -30.91 -21.92
N GLU A 127 0.13 -30.34 -22.59
CA GLU A 127 0.20 -28.97 -23.10
C GLU A 127 0.43 -27.95 -21.98
N VAL A 128 -0.31 -28.05 -20.87
CA VAL A 128 -0.22 -27.12 -19.73
C VAL A 128 1.10 -27.28 -18.98
N GLU A 129 1.57 -28.50 -18.78
CA GLU A 129 2.87 -28.79 -18.17
C GLU A 129 4.01 -28.21 -19.02
N GLY A 130 3.95 -28.39 -20.34
CA GLY A 130 4.90 -27.79 -21.28
C GLY A 130 4.94 -26.27 -21.20
N PHE A 131 3.78 -25.60 -21.20
CA PHE A 131 3.72 -24.14 -21.09
C PHE A 131 4.22 -23.65 -19.73
N THR A 132 3.87 -24.36 -18.64
CA THR A 132 4.35 -24.03 -17.29
C THR A 132 5.87 -24.11 -17.22
N LYS A 133 6.48 -25.11 -17.86
CA LYS A 133 7.93 -25.24 -17.95
C LYS A 133 8.57 -24.08 -18.74
N LEU A 134 7.97 -23.64 -19.84
CA LEU A 134 8.42 -22.43 -20.55
C LEU A 134 8.30 -21.16 -19.69
N MET A 135 7.25 -21.04 -18.87
CA MET A 135 7.12 -19.95 -17.89
C MET A 135 8.20 -19.97 -16.80
N ASP A 136 8.82 -21.11 -16.51
CA ASP A 136 9.91 -21.22 -15.54
C ASP A 136 11.29 -21.00 -16.19
N ILE A 137 11.47 -21.45 -17.44
CA ILE A 137 12.74 -21.33 -18.17
C ILE A 137 12.93 -19.93 -18.76
N GLU A 138 11.94 -19.41 -19.49
CA GLU A 138 12.13 -18.25 -20.37
C GLU A 138 11.47 -16.96 -19.86
N TRP A 139 10.29 -17.04 -19.23
CA TRP A 139 9.55 -15.85 -18.80
C TRP A 139 10.34 -14.98 -17.82
N GLY A 140 11.12 -15.62 -16.95
CA GLY A 140 11.99 -14.93 -15.99
C GLY A 140 12.99 -14.00 -16.69
N LEU A 141 13.62 -14.49 -17.77
CA LEU A 141 14.62 -13.76 -18.54
C LEU A 141 13.99 -12.67 -19.40
N ARG A 142 12.94 -13.01 -20.16
CA ARG A 142 12.38 -12.13 -21.21
C ARG A 142 11.46 -11.04 -20.65
N VAL A 143 10.76 -11.32 -19.55
CA VAL A 143 9.76 -10.40 -19.00
C VAL A 143 10.16 -9.89 -17.63
N THR A 144 10.49 -10.81 -16.70
CA THR A 144 10.68 -10.43 -15.30
C THR A 144 11.96 -9.63 -15.08
N LYS A 145 13.08 -10.04 -15.71
CA LYS A 145 14.37 -9.35 -15.61
C LYS A 145 14.29 -7.94 -16.20
N LEU A 146 13.75 -7.81 -17.42
CA LEU A 146 13.50 -6.52 -18.07
C LEU A 146 12.67 -5.59 -17.19
N ALA A 147 11.51 -6.05 -16.73
CA ALA A 147 10.63 -5.25 -15.88
C ALA A 147 11.28 -4.83 -14.56
N ARG A 148 12.14 -5.68 -13.97
CA ARG A 148 12.89 -5.34 -12.75
C ARG A 148 14.02 -4.35 -13.03
N SER A 149 14.73 -4.46 -14.15
CA SER A 149 15.76 -3.49 -14.54
C SER A 149 15.16 -2.10 -14.66
N ILE A 150 14.10 -1.95 -15.48
CA ILE A 150 13.40 -0.68 -15.67
C ILE A 150 12.92 -0.11 -14.33
N LEU A 151 12.39 -0.95 -13.42
CA LEU A 151 11.99 -0.49 -12.09
C LEU A 151 13.17 0.01 -11.26
N ASN A 152 14.32 -0.67 -11.31
CA ASN A 152 15.52 -0.25 -10.60
C ASN A 152 16.08 1.05 -11.21
N ASP A 153 16.18 1.12 -12.53
CA ASP A 153 16.72 2.28 -13.24
C ASP A 153 15.88 3.53 -12.97
N ARG A 154 14.54 3.39 -12.93
CA ARG A 154 13.62 4.48 -12.54
C ARG A 154 13.75 4.93 -11.10
N THR A 155 14.41 4.15 -10.23
CA THR A 155 14.72 4.60 -8.86
C THR A 155 16.02 5.37 -8.76
N PHE A 156 16.91 5.28 -9.76
CA PHE A 156 18.16 6.01 -9.75
C PHE A 156 17.88 7.51 -9.79
N ASN A 157 18.52 8.26 -8.90
CA ASN A 157 18.41 9.72 -8.79
C ASN A 157 16.98 10.25 -8.58
N GLN A 158 16.00 9.39 -8.26
CA GLN A 158 14.63 9.81 -8.04
C GLN A 158 14.50 10.53 -6.70
N GLU A 159 14.25 11.84 -6.72
CA GLU A 159 13.91 12.59 -5.53
C GLU A 159 12.54 12.12 -5.00
N ARG A 160 12.49 11.53 -3.81
CA ARG A 160 11.22 11.19 -3.15
C ARG A 160 10.99 12.18 -2.02
N GLN A 161 10.16 13.18 -2.29
CA GLN A 161 9.81 14.19 -1.31
C GLN A 161 8.99 13.59 -0.16
N LEU A 162 9.36 13.96 1.06
CA LEU A 162 8.62 13.63 2.27
C LEU A 162 7.68 14.78 2.65
N PRO A 163 6.56 14.51 3.34
CA PRO A 163 5.71 15.55 3.90
C PRO A 163 6.51 16.51 4.77
N LEU A 164 6.22 17.81 4.65
CA LEU A 164 6.82 18.83 5.51
C LEU A 164 6.37 18.63 6.97
N PRO A 165 7.29 18.60 7.96
CA PRO A 165 6.91 18.48 9.37
C PRO A 165 5.92 19.57 9.82
N SER A 166 6.08 20.80 9.31
CA SER A 166 5.19 21.94 9.56
C SER A 166 3.76 21.67 9.08
N ASP A 167 3.60 21.13 7.87
CA ASP A 167 2.28 20.79 7.33
C ASP A 167 1.63 19.61 8.07
N VAL A 168 2.41 18.62 8.49
CA VAL A 168 1.90 17.50 9.31
C VAL A 168 1.36 18.01 10.64
N LYS A 169 2.07 18.94 11.29
CA LYS A 169 1.62 19.60 12.53
C LYS A 169 0.35 20.42 12.30
N LYS A 170 0.37 21.34 11.33
CA LYS A 170 -0.79 22.20 10.99
C LYS A 170 -2.04 21.39 10.70
N LEU A 171 -1.93 20.33 9.90
CA LEU A 171 -3.07 19.49 9.57
C LEU A 171 -3.62 18.76 10.80
N ALA A 172 -2.76 18.30 11.71
CA ALA A 172 -3.20 17.67 12.95
C ALA A 172 -3.98 18.65 13.83
N GLU A 173 -3.47 19.87 14.01
CA GLU A 173 -4.12 20.95 14.77
C GLU A 173 -5.46 21.35 14.15
N TYR A 174 -5.48 21.55 12.82
CA TYR A 174 -6.70 21.84 12.07
C TYR A 174 -7.76 20.75 12.24
N LEU A 175 -7.39 19.48 12.09
CA LEU A 175 -8.34 18.37 12.24
C LEU A 175 -8.87 18.25 13.66
N ILE A 176 -8.01 18.38 14.69
CA ILE A 176 -8.44 18.35 16.09
C ILE A 176 -9.47 19.46 16.35
N LYS A 177 -9.17 20.69 15.93
CA LYS A 177 -10.07 21.83 16.09
C LYS A 177 -11.42 21.58 15.40
N VAL A 178 -11.40 21.29 14.10
CA VAL A 178 -12.64 21.14 13.32
C VAL A 178 -13.48 19.96 13.80
N ILE A 179 -12.86 18.87 14.27
CA ILE A 179 -13.57 17.72 14.84
C ILE A 179 -14.21 18.07 16.19
N THR A 180 -13.51 18.84 17.03
CA THR A 180 -14.00 19.24 18.35
C THR A 180 -15.16 20.24 18.23
N ASP A 181 -15.12 21.10 17.21
CA ASP A 181 -16.15 22.11 16.89
C ASP A 181 -17.37 21.53 16.14
N LEU A 182 -17.44 20.20 15.91
CA LEU A 182 -18.57 19.58 15.23
C LEU A 182 -19.85 19.67 16.08
N ASP A 183 -20.93 20.21 15.49
CA ASP A 183 -22.27 20.04 16.04
C ASP A 183 -22.77 18.61 15.77
N LEU A 184 -22.75 17.78 16.82
CA LEU A 184 -23.17 16.39 16.77
C LEU A 184 -24.67 16.19 17.10
N LEU A 185 -25.45 17.26 17.24
CA LEU A 185 -26.91 17.20 17.36
C LEU A 185 -27.60 17.11 15.99
N VAL A 186 -26.96 17.64 14.95
CA VAL A 186 -27.49 17.62 13.57
C VAL A 186 -27.40 16.20 12.98
N GLN A 187 -28.54 15.59 12.65
CA GLN A 187 -28.60 14.22 12.13
C GLN A 187 -28.95 14.15 10.63
N THR A 188 -28.22 14.87 9.79
CA THR A 188 -28.40 14.81 8.32
C THR A 188 -27.34 13.92 7.67
N PHE A 189 -27.60 13.44 6.44
CA PHE A 189 -26.57 12.73 5.66
C PHE A 189 -25.33 13.61 5.41
N ALA A 190 -25.53 14.91 5.14
CA ALA A 190 -24.42 15.85 4.94
C ALA A 190 -23.52 15.95 6.19
N GLN A 191 -24.14 16.05 7.38
CA GLN A 191 -23.39 16.06 8.64
C GLN A 191 -22.72 14.70 8.89
N PHE A 192 -23.43 13.59 8.68
CA PHE A 192 -22.86 12.25 8.82
C PHE A 192 -21.62 12.08 7.93
N ARG A 193 -21.70 12.46 6.65
CA ARG A 193 -20.57 12.46 5.73
C ARG A 193 -19.43 13.33 6.26
N LYS A 194 -19.71 14.56 6.70
CA LYS A 194 -18.68 15.48 7.22
C LYS A 194 -17.93 14.87 8.41
N VAL A 195 -18.66 14.37 9.41
CA VAL A 195 -18.08 13.69 10.58
C VAL A 195 -17.25 12.48 10.13
N ALA A 196 -17.79 11.65 9.23
CA ALA A 196 -17.11 10.46 8.74
C ALA A 196 -15.80 10.78 8.00
N ILE A 197 -15.78 11.80 7.14
CA ILE A 197 -14.61 12.21 6.36
C ILE A 197 -13.50 12.75 7.27
N LEU A 198 -13.84 13.68 8.16
CA LEU A 198 -12.87 14.27 9.10
C LEU A 198 -12.28 13.20 10.02
N ASN A 199 -13.14 12.37 10.60
CA ASN A 199 -12.75 11.28 11.50
C ASN A 199 -11.87 10.24 10.78
N LEU A 200 -12.29 9.79 9.59
CA LEU A 200 -11.54 8.81 8.80
C LEU A 200 -10.16 9.33 8.40
N ALA A 201 -10.06 10.59 7.99
CA ALA A 201 -8.78 11.21 7.66
C ALA A 201 -7.89 11.32 8.90
N ARG A 202 -8.42 11.84 10.02
CA ARG A 202 -7.70 11.98 11.30
C ARG A 202 -7.14 10.64 11.78
N ILE A 203 -7.97 9.59 11.84
CA ILE A 203 -7.54 8.26 12.32
C ILE A 203 -6.54 7.60 11.38
N THR A 204 -6.78 7.68 10.07
CA THR A 204 -5.88 7.08 9.08
C THR A 204 -4.50 7.73 9.13
N LEU A 205 -4.48 9.07 9.20
CA LEU A 205 -3.23 9.82 9.29
C LEU A 205 -2.56 9.58 10.65
N TYR A 206 -3.26 9.75 11.78
CA TYR A 206 -2.69 9.60 13.13
C TYR A 206 -1.99 8.25 13.31
N ASN A 207 -2.64 7.15 12.93
CA ASN A 207 -2.07 5.81 13.04
C ASN A 207 -1.12 5.43 11.89
N ARG A 208 -0.95 6.31 10.90
CA ARG A 208 -0.14 6.07 9.67
C ARG A 208 -0.53 4.76 8.96
N ARG A 209 -1.81 4.36 9.06
CA ARG A 209 -2.33 3.07 8.54
C ARG A 209 -2.64 3.14 7.04
N ARG A 210 -2.81 1.97 6.40
CA ARG A 210 -3.24 1.94 5.00
C ARG A 210 -4.73 2.29 4.91
N CYS A 211 -5.09 3.09 3.90
CA CYS A 211 -6.46 3.57 3.71
C CYS A 211 -7.52 2.46 3.78
N HIS A 212 -7.25 1.32 3.14
CA HIS A 212 -8.22 0.23 3.01
C HIS A 212 -8.47 -0.53 4.31
N GLU A 213 -7.55 -0.45 5.27
CA GLU A 213 -7.71 -1.08 6.58
C GLU A 213 -8.71 -0.26 7.41
N VAL A 214 -8.44 1.03 7.60
CA VAL A 214 -9.25 1.91 8.47
C VAL A 214 -10.66 2.12 7.91
N GLN A 215 -10.83 2.34 6.61
CA GLN A 215 -12.16 2.53 6.01
C GLN A 215 -13.07 1.29 6.16
N ALA A 216 -12.50 0.11 6.40
CA ALA A 216 -13.21 -1.14 6.57
C ALA A 216 -13.52 -1.47 8.06
N MET A 217 -13.32 -0.51 8.96
CA MET A 217 -13.63 -0.69 10.38
C MET A 217 -15.12 -1.02 10.57
N ARG A 218 -15.40 -2.14 11.25
CA ARG A 218 -16.76 -2.60 11.54
C ARG A 218 -17.28 -1.97 12.83
N LEU A 219 -18.60 -1.76 12.91
CA LEU A 219 -19.28 -1.31 14.13
C LEU A 219 -19.01 -2.27 15.30
N THR A 220 -19.03 -3.57 15.04
CA THR A 220 -18.73 -4.60 16.05
C THR A 220 -17.31 -4.48 16.60
N ALA A 221 -16.32 -4.20 15.74
CA ALA A 221 -14.94 -4.00 16.18
C ALA A 221 -14.80 -2.75 17.07
N TYR A 222 -15.49 -1.65 16.73
CA TYR A 222 -15.53 -0.45 17.58
C TYR A 222 -16.25 -0.70 18.91
N SER A 223 -17.32 -1.50 18.90
CA SER A 223 -18.06 -1.85 20.11
C SER A 223 -17.23 -2.71 21.07
N SER A 224 -16.38 -3.60 20.53
CA SER A 224 -15.45 -4.45 21.29
C SER A 224 -14.07 -3.84 21.48
N ARG A 225 -13.93 -2.52 21.35
CA ARG A 225 -12.64 -1.83 21.53
C ARG A 225 -12.15 -1.95 22.97
N LYS A 226 -10.84 -1.89 23.15
CA LYS A 226 -10.21 -1.80 24.47
C LYS A 226 -10.27 -0.35 24.94
N THR A 227 -10.67 -0.14 26.18
CA THR A 227 -10.80 1.17 26.83
C THR A 227 -10.15 1.11 28.21
N GLY A 228 -9.48 2.17 28.63
CA GLY A 228 -8.83 2.25 29.93
C GLY A 228 -7.68 1.23 30.12
N ILE A 229 -7.26 1.08 31.37
CA ILE A 229 -6.13 0.23 31.76
C ILE A 229 -6.65 -1.14 32.23
N ASP A 230 -6.10 -2.21 31.67
CA ASP A 230 -6.30 -3.57 32.18
C ASP A 230 -5.57 -3.71 33.53
N GLN A 231 -6.28 -4.07 34.61
CA GLN A 231 -5.72 -4.13 35.97
C GLN A 231 -4.51 -5.06 36.04
N ILE A 232 -4.58 -6.23 35.40
CA ILE A 232 -3.47 -7.19 35.31
C ILE A 232 -2.29 -6.58 34.53
N GLY A 233 -2.57 -5.87 33.44
CA GLY A 233 -1.55 -5.16 32.65
C GLY A 233 -0.89 -3.98 33.38
N ALA A 234 -1.59 -3.34 34.32
CA ALA A 234 -1.04 -2.30 35.18
C ALA A 234 -0.07 -2.89 36.22
N GLU A 235 -0.46 -4.00 36.85
CA GLU A 235 0.34 -4.70 37.85
C GLU A 235 1.64 -5.27 37.25
N ILE A 236 1.59 -5.78 36.02
CA ILE A 236 2.74 -6.41 35.35
C ILE A 236 3.76 -5.38 34.83
N ARG A 237 3.33 -4.17 34.44
CA ARG A 237 4.24 -3.19 33.81
C ARG A 237 5.12 -2.39 34.77
N GLY A 238 4.91 -2.51 36.09
CA GLY A 238 5.60 -1.68 37.07
C GLY A 238 5.18 -0.20 36.99
N ASP A 239 6.03 0.69 37.51
CA ASP A 239 5.74 2.13 37.57
C ASP A 239 5.77 2.78 36.17
N LEU A 240 4.60 2.89 35.55
CA LEU A 240 4.41 3.73 34.37
C LEU A 240 4.62 5.21 34.75
N THR A 241 5.18 5.98 33.82
CA THR A 241 5.25 7.43 33.99
C THR A 241 3.84 8.05 33.98
N LYS A 242 3.69 9.24 34.58
CA LYS A 242 2.43 10.01 34.55
C LYS A 242 1.90 10.21 33.12
N PHE A 243 2.80 10.37 32.16
CA PHE A 243 2.46 10.54 30.76
C PHE A 243 1.93 9.25 30.14
N GLU A 244 2.55 8.10 30.41
CA GLU A 244 2.08 6.80 29.92
C GLU A 244 0.72 6.43 30.51
N HIS A 245 0.51 6.69 31.81
CA HIS A 245 -0.81 6.56 32.43
C HIS A 245 -1.85 7.41 31.71
N HIS A 246 -1.55 8.69 31.48
CA HIS A 246 -2.44 9.58 30.75
C HIS A 246 -2.79 9.04 29.35
N LEU A 247 -1.82 8.52 28.61
CA LEU A 247 -2.05 7.93 27.29
C LEU A 247 -2.98 6.71 27.35
N LEU A 248 -2.77 5.79 28.30
CA LEU A 248 -3.58 4.56 28.40
C LEU A 248 -5.01 4.83 28.89
N GLU A 249 -5.21 5.83 29.75
CA GLU A 249 -6.53 6.21 30.24
C GLU A 249 -7.40 6.86 29.16
N HIS A 250 -6.78 7.65 28.29
CA HIS A 250 -7.51 8.53 27.37
C HIS A 250 -7.57 7.99 25.93
N GLN A 251 -6.83 6.94 25.61
CA GLN A 251 -6.82 6.34 24.27
C GLN A 251 -7.53 4.98 24.25
N ASP A 252 -8.47 4.84 23.33
CA ASP A 252 -9.09 3.56 23.05
C ASP A 252 -8.29 2.82 21.95
N VAL A 253 -8.33 1.49 21.95
CA VAL A 253 -7.70 0.68 20.90
C VAL A 253 -8.73 -0.23 20.24
N VAL A 254 -8.96 -0.03 18.94
CA VAL A 254 -9.76 -0.91 18.11
C VAL A 254 -8.84 -1.87 17.36
N VAL A 255 -9.12 -3.17 17.39
CA VAL A 255 -8.42 -4.14 16.54
C VAL A 255 -9.25 -4.40 15.29
N ILE A 256 -8.69 -4.08 14.12
CA ILE A 256 -9.33 -4.30 12.81
C ILE A 256 -8.60 -5.38 12.02
N ARG A 257 -9.22 -5.90 10.95
CA ARG A 257 -8.60 -6.90 10.08
C ARG A 257 -7.64 -6.25 9.09
N GLY A 258 -6.36 -6.59 9.14
CA GLY A 258 -5.34 -6.20 8.16
C GLY A 258 -5.40 -7.05 6.88
N LYS A 259 -4.59 -6.68 5.88
CA LYS A 259 -4.57 -7.32 4.54
C LYS A 259 -4.36 -8.84 4.58
N THR A 260 -3.48 -9.33 5.45
CA THR A 260 -3.17 -10.78 5.58
C THR A 260 -4.12 -11.52 6.52
N GLY A 261 -5.22 -10.87 6.94
CA GLY A 261 -6.16 -11.41 7.92
C GLY A 261 -5.75 -11.26 9.38
N ARG A 262 -4.52 -10.83 9.66
CA ARG A 262 -4.03 -10.51 11.01
C ARG A 262 -4.81 -9.33 11.61
N GLY A 263 -5.07 -9.37 12.91
CA GLY A 263 -5.58 -8.23 13.66
C GLY A 263 -4.53 -7.12 13.71
N VAL A 264 -4.94 -5.88 13.47
CA VAL A 264 -4.06 -4.71 13.55
C VAL A 264 -4.69 -3.64 14.46
N PRO A 265 -3.95 -3.12 15.45
CA PRO A 265 -4.47 -2.12 16.37
C PRO A 265 -4.57 -0.74 15.71
N VAL A 266 -5.63 -0.02 16.03
CA VAL A 266 -5.87 1.38 15.68
C VAL A 266 -6.17 2.13 16.96
N ILE A 267 -5.30 3.07 17.29
CA ILE A 267 -5.38 3.96 18.44
C ILE A 267 -6.36 5.08 18.12
N LEU A 268 -7.31 5.31 19.03
CA LEU A 268 -8.31 6.36 18.95
C LEU A 268 -7.97 7.46 19.97
N PRO A 269 -7.42 8.61 19.51
CA PRO A 269 -7.15 9.71 20.42
C PRO A 269 -8.47 10.35 20.95
N PRO A 270 -8.43 11.09 22.07
CA PRO A 270 -9.62 11.66 22.69
C PRO A 270 -10.45 12.54 21.75
N ASP A 271 -9.77 13.29 20.87
CA ASP A 271 -10.39 14.24 19.93
C ASP A 271 -11.44 13.59 19.03
N VAL A 272 -11.39 12.27 18.81
CA VAL A 272 -12.32 11.58 17.93
C VAL A 272 -13.48 10.90 18.65
N HIS A 273 -13.47 10.75 19.98
CA HIS A 273 -14.40 9.87 20.70
C HIS A 273 -15.87 10.21 20.46
N ASN A 274 -16.22 11.50 20.50
CA ASN A 274 -17.60 11.94 20.26
C ASN A 274 -18.03 11.70 18.80
N SER A 275 -17.12 11.91 17.84
CA SER A 275 -17.38 11.58 16.43
C SER A 275 -17.61 10.08 16.23
N PHE A 276 -16.84 9.22 16.91
CA PHE A 276 -17.04 7.78 16.87
C PHE A 276 -18.41 7.38 17.43
N LYS A 277 -18.79 7.92 18.59
CA LYS A 277 -20.13 7.71 19.19
C LYS A 277 -21.23 8.11 18.21
N TYR A 278 -21.13 9.30 17.63
CA TYR A 278 -22.08 9.81 16.63
C TYR A 278 -22.18 8.89 15.40
N LEU A 279 -21.07 8.47 14.81
CA LEU A 279 -21.05 7.60 13.62
C LEU A 279 -21.57 6.17 13.89
N SER A 280 -21.45 5.71 15.14
CA SER A 280 -21.93 4.40 15.58
C SER A 280 -23.39 4.40 16.05
N ASN A 281 -23.98 5.57 16.30
CA ASN A 281 -25.34 5.69 16.81
C ASN A 281 -26.38 5.27 15.76
N GLU A 282 -27.27 4.35 16.13
CA GLU A 282 -28.27 3.79 15.22
C GLU A 282 -29.29 4.81 14.72
N ALA A 283 -29.78 5.69 15.59
CA ALA A 283 -30.74 6.73 15.21
C ALA A 283 -30.11 7.71 14.20
N VAL A 284 -28.88 8.16 14.46
CA VAL A 284 -28.12 9.03 13.56
C VAL A 284 -27.97 8.36 12.18
N ARG A 285 -27.55 7.09 12.14
CA ARG A 285 -27.37 6.33 10.90
C ARG A 285 -28.67 6.19 10.12
N ARG A 286 -29.78 5.89 10.81
CA ARG A 286 -31.12 5.78 10.21
C ARG A 286 -31.56 7.11 9.59
N THR A 287 -31.46 8.22 10.33
CA THR A 287 -31.83 9.56 9.83
C THR A 287 -30.95 10.00 8.67
N ALA A 288 -29.66 9.62 8.68
CA ALA A 288 -28.73 9.86 7.58
C ALA A 288 -28.94 8.94 6.35
N GLY A 289 -29.94 8.05 6.37
CA GLY A 289 -30.23 7.14 5.25
C GLY A 289 -29.18 6.04 5.05
N ILE A 290 -28.42 5.69 6.08
CA ILE A 290 -27.45 4.59 6.01
C ILE A 290 -28.21 3.26 6.09
N PRO A 291 -28.03 2.34 5.11
CA PRO A 291 -28.69 1.04 5.16
C PRO A 291 -28.35 0.26 6.42
N SER A 292 -29.34 -0.35 7.07
CA SER A 292 -29.16 -1.18 8.27
C SER A 292 -28.24 -2.39 8.02
N THR A 293 -28.17 -2.86 6.77
CA THR A 293 -27.25 -3.94 6.34
C THR A 293 -25.79 -3.50 6.28
N ASN A 294 -25.49 -2.19 6.34
CA ASN A 294 -24.14 -1.67 6.29
C ASN A 294 -23.46 -1.70 7.67
N LYS A 295 -22.63 -2.74 7.87
CA LYS A 295 -21.90 -3.03 9.12
C LYS A 295 -20.65 -2.19 9.38
N TYR A 296 -20.30 -1.26 8.50
CA TYR A 296 -19.09 -0.46 8.61
C TYR A 296 -19.34 0.85 9.35
N LEU A 297 -18.36 1.29 10.15
CA LEU A 297 -18.43 2.57 10.86
C LEU A 297 -18.55 3.73 9.86
N TYR A 298 -17.64 3.77 8.89
CA TYR A 298 -17.58 4.79 7.82
C TYR A 298 -18.49 4.47 6.63
N ALA A 299 -19.69 3.98 6.91
CA ALA A 299 -20.68 3.62 5.89
C ALA A 299 -21.02 4.80 4.97
N SER A 300 -21.15 4.53 3.67
CA SER A 300 -21.78 5.47 2.73
C SER A 300 -23.26 5.12 2.53
N ALA A 301 -24.04 6.06 1.97
CA ALA A 301 -25.47 5.83 1.66
C ALA A 301 -25.68 4.67 0.66
N GLY A 302 -24.81 4.53 -0.34
CA GLY A 302 -24.72 3.29 -1.14
C GLY A 302 -23.96 2.22 -0.35
N ALA A 303 -24.36 0.95 -0.42
CA ALA A 303 -23.89 -0.22 0.36
C ALA A 303 -22.35 -0.46 0.36
N GLY A 304 -21.59 0.49 0.88
CA GLY A 304 -20.14 0.62 0.82
C GLY A 304 -19.63 1.56 1.90
N VAL A 305 -18.43 2.10 1.72
CA VAL A 305 -17.76 2.95 2.71
C VAL A 305 -17.17 4.19 2.06
N PHE A 306 -17.08 5.28 2.82
CA PHE A 306 -16.26 6.41 2.44
C PHE A 306 -14.80 5.97 2.27
N ARG A 307 -14.12 6.49 1.23
CA ARG A 307 -12.74 6.10 0.91
C ARG A 307 -11.77 6.96 1.70
N ALA A 308 -10.88 6.33 2.46
CA ALA A 308 -9.91 7.10 3.26
C ALA A 308 -8.97 7.94 2.38
N TYR A 309 -8.67 7.48 1.16
CA TYR A 309 -7.90 8.26 0.19
C TYR A 309 -8.61 9.56 -0.21
N GLU A 310 -9.91 9.50 -0.46
CA GLU A 310 -10.72 10.68 -0.80
C GLU A 310 -10.88 11.60 0.41
N ALA A 311 -11.11 11.03 1.59
CA ALA A 311 -11.19 11.78 2.84
C ALA A 311 -9.91 12.57 3.14
N ILE A 312 -8.74 11.94 3.01
CA ILE A 312 -7.45 12.61 3.16
C ILE A 312 -7.29 13.71 2.11
N ARG A 313 -7.61 13.42 0.84
CA ARG A 313 -7.53 14.43 -0.23
C ARG A 313 -8.39 15.64 0.10
N GLU A 314 -9.65 15.42 0.50
CA GLU A 314 -10.59 16.48 0.86
C GLU A 314 -10.05 17.37 1.98
N VAL A 315 -9.59 16.80 3.10
CA VAL A 315 -9.08 17.61 4.22
C VAL A 315 -7.75 18.31 3.90
N THR A 316 -6.90 17.70 3.07
CA THR A 316 -5.64 18.34 2.64
C THR A 316 -5.86 19.43 1.60
N SER A 317 -6.99 19.41 0.91
CA SER A 317 -7.36 20.43 -0.08
C SER A 317 -8.15 21.58 0.52
N ASP A 318 -8.55 21.52 1.79
CA ASP A 318 -9.20 22.65 2.47
C ASP A 318 -8.19 23.79 2.69
N PRO A 319 -8.39 24.98 2.11
CA PRO A 319 -7.50 26.14 2.30
C PRO A 319 -7.32 26.53 3.77
N LYS A 320 -8.32 26.27 4.62
CA LYS A 320 -8.26 26.56 6.07
C LYS A 320 -7.20 25.75 6.81
N ALA A 321 -6.73 24.63 6.23
CA ALA A 321 -5.64 23.86 6.80
C ALA A 321 -4.26 24.55 6.62
N GLY A 322 -4.14 25.52 5.70
CA GLY A 322 -2.94 26.34 5.54
C GLY A 322 -1.65 25.57 5.19
N LEU A 323 -1.81 24.50 4.40
CA LEU A 323 -0.72 23.58 4.01
C LEU A 323 0.07 24.10 2.82
N GLN A 324 1.39 23.92 2.84
CA GLN A 324 2.29 24.33 1.77
C GLN A 324 2.39 23.26 0.66
N MET A 325 2.52 21.98 1.05
CA MET A 325 2.66 20.82 0.16
C MET A 325 1.61 19.74 0.45
N PRO A 326 0.30 20.06 0.30
CA PRO A 326 -0.80 19.13 0.64
C PRO A 326 -0.79 17.84 -0.20
N ASN A 327 -0.22 17.88 -1.41
CA ASN A 327 -0.07 16.72 -2.29
C ASN A 327 0.84 15.64 -1.70
N LEU A 328 1.79 16.00 -0.82
CA LEU A 328 2.70 15.05 -0.18
C LEU A 328 2.06 14.30 1.00
N ILE A 329 0.97 14.82 1.59
CA ILE A 329 0.26 14.16 2.69
C ILE A 329 -0.63 13.04 2.13
N ARG A 330 -0.02 11.88 1.90
CA ARG A 330 -0.68 10.63 1.48
C ARG A 330 -0.24 9.49 2.39
N THR A 331 -1.07 8.47 2.58
CA THR A 331 -0.74 7.36 3.50
C THR A 331 0.56 6.64 3.17
N SER A 332 0.99 6.60 1.91
CA SER A 332 2.32 6.10 1.53
C SER A 332 3.45 6.98 2.03
N ASN A 333 3.34 8.29 1.84
CA ASN A 333 4.36 9.26 2.22
C ASN A 333 4.40 9.47 3.74
N MET A 334 3.25 9.46 4.41
CA MET A 334 3.18 9.52 5.88
C MET A 334 3.82 8.30 6.54
N ARG A 335 3.73 7.12 5.94
CA ARG A 335 4.48 5.93 6.40
C ARG A 335 5.98 6.10 6.17
N LYS A 336 6.40 6.62 5.01
CA LYS A 336 7.80 7.01 4.71
C LYS A 336 8.30 8.20 5.55
N TYR A 337 7.43 8.95 6.18
CA TYR A 337 7.81 10.01 7.10
C TYR A 337 8.04 9.47 8.51
N MET A 338 7.09 8.68 9.03
CA MET A 338 7.22 7.97 10.31
C MET A 338 8.51 7.13 10.36
N ALA A 339 8.80 6.53 9.22
CA ALA A 339 10.03 5.88 8.89
C ALA A 339 11.33 6.63 9.22
N THR A 340 11.48 7.77 8.56
CA THR A 340 12.59 8.69 8.67
C THR A 340 12.69 9.22 10.10
N MET A 341 11.56 9.51 10.73
CA MET A 341 11.53 9.89 12.14
C MET A 341 12.11 8.80 13.04
N LEU A 342 11.71 7.54 12.84
CA LEU A 342 12.19 6.42 13.65
C LEU A 342 13.70 6.17 13.50
N GLN A 343 14.28 6.46 12.31
CA GLN A 343 15.73 6.41 12.11
C GLN A 343 16.48 7.53 12.83
N ALA A 344 15.89 8.73 12.86
CA ALA A 344 16.48 9.85 13.58
C ALA A 344 16.35 9.71 15.11
N MET A 345 15.46 8.85 15.59
CA MET A 345 15.29 8.54 17.00
C MET A 345 16.24 7.42 17.44
N ASN A 346 16.82 7.57 18.63
CA ASN A 346 17.66 6.53 19.25
C ASN A 346 16.79 5.40 19.83
N THR A 347 16.33 4.49 18.98
CA THR A 347 15.42 3.39 19.35
C THR A 347 16.10 2.03 19.33
N THR A 348 15.78 1.20 20.32
CA THR A 348 16.17 -0.21 20.38
C THR A 348 15.54 -1.01 19.23
N GLU A 349 16.06 -2.20 18.96
CA GLU A 349 15.48 -3.09 17.94
C GLU A 349 14.03 -3.49 18.27
N SER A 350 13.75 -3.75 19.54
CA SER A 350 12.41 -4.08 20.04
C SER A 350 11.40 -2.94 19.81
N GLU A 351 11.76 -1.71 20.16
CA GLU A 351 10.90 -0.54 19.94
C GLU A 351 10.63 -0.30 18.45
N ARG A 352 11.67 -0.46 17.62
CA ARG A 352 11.53 -0.38 16.16
C ARG A 352 10.57 -1.45 15.64
N GLN A 353 10.69 -2.68 16.13
CA GLN A 353 9.81 -3.78 15.77
C GLN A 353 8.35 -3.48 16.13
N TRP A 354 8.07 -2.92 17.32
CA TRP A 354 6.72 -2.51 17.72
C TRP A 354 6.10 -1.50 16.75
N VAL A 355 6.88 -0.49 16.33
CA VAL A 355 6.43 0.50 15.34
C VAL A 355 6.19 -0.15 13.98
N ILE A 356 7.05 -1.06 13.54
CA ILE A 356 6.91 -1.78 12.26
C ILE A 356 5.64 -2.63 12.22
N ASP A 357 5.37 -3.34 13.31
CA ASP A 357 4.14 -4.11 13.48
C ASP A 357 2.91 -3.19 13.52
N HIS A 358 3.03 -2.04 14.17
CA HIS A 358 2.01 -0.99 14.12
C HIS A 358 1.83 -0.40 12.70
N LEU A 359 2.83 -0.38 11.83
CA LEU A 359 2.61 0.06 10.44
C LEU A 359 2.12 -1.08 9.53
N GLY A 360 2.15 -2.32 10.02
CA GLY A 360 1.77 -3.52 9.26
C GLY A 360 2.72 -3.77 8.08
N HIS A 361 4.02 -3.55 8.29
CA HIS A 361 5.10 -3.84 7.34
C HIS A 361 5.88 -5.09 7.77
N THR A 362 6.62 -5.69 6.84
CA THR A 362 7.74 -6.57 7.20
C THR A 362 9.00 -5.70 7.35
N MET A 363 9.94 -6.11 8.21
CA MET A 363 11.22 -5.42 8.42
C MET A 363 11.95 -5.16 7.09
N ASN A 364 11.92 -6.10 6.14
CA ASN A 364 12.53 -5.91 4.82
C ASN A 364 11.87 -4.79 4.00
N VAL A 365 10.53 -4.68 4.02
CA VAL A 365 9.83 -3.58 3.32
C VAL A 365 10.12 -2.24 3.99
N HIS A 366 10.33 -2.24 5.31
CA HIS A 366 10.82 -1.08 6.04
C HIS A 366 12.24 -0.74 5.55
N GLN A 367 13.23 -1.63 5.61
CA GLN A 367 14.60 -1.38 5.16
C GLN A 367 14.70 -0.90 3.68
N THR A 368 13.98 -1.51 2.74
CA THR A 368 14.05 -1.13 1.31
C THR A 368 13.44 0.25 1.00
N HIS A 369 12.42 0.68 1.75
CA HIS A 369 11.82 2.00 1.55
C HIS A 369 12.65 3.14 2.16
N TYR A 370 13.64 2.80 2.99
CA TYR A 370 14.23 3.66 4.02
C TYR A 370 15.69 4.06 3.74
N ARG A 371 16.10 3.97 2.47
CA ARG A 371 17.41 4.46 2.04
C ARG A 371 17.54 5.98 2.18
N GLN A 372 16.51 6.81 2.00
CA GLN A 372 16.72 8.26 1.84
C GLN A 372 17.38 9.04 3.00
N THR A 373 17.06 8.75 4.27
CA THR A 373 17.78 9.37 5.40
C THR A 373 19.14 8.71 5.66
N SER A 374 19.25 7.40 5.34
CA SER A 374 20.53 6.72 5.23
C SER A 374 21.37 7.40 4.18
N ASP A 375 20.86 7.69 2.97
CA ASP A 375 21.60 8.21 1.84
C ASP A 375 22.31 9.52 2.16
N MET A 376 21.72 10.42 2.97
CA MET A 376 22.42 11.64 3.39
C MET A 376 23.52 11.35 4.42
N LEU A 377 23.21 10.58 5.48
CA LEU A 377 24.18 10.24 6.52
C LEU A 377 25.29 9.34 5.97
N GLU A 378 24.93 8.27 5.29
CA GLU A 378 25.79 7.37 4.50
C GLU A 378 26.59 8.15 3.46
N ARG A 379 26.02 9.11 2.71
CA ARG A 379 26.81 9.96 1.82
C ARG A 379 27.86 10.75 2.59
N VAL A 380 27.52 11.34 3.74
CA VAL A 380 28.49 12.08 4.56
C VAL A 380 29.57 11.15 5.11
N GLU A 381 29.19 10.01 5.67
CA GLU A 381 30.12 9.04 6.25
C GLU A 381 31.02 8.37 5.18
N VAL A 382 30.45 8.00 4.02
CA VAL A 382 31.22 7.49 2.88
C VAL A 382 32.10 8.58 2.29
N ALA A 383 31.60 9.82 2.13
CA ALA A 383 32.42 10.93 1.64
C ALA A 383 33.61 11.22 2.58
N LYS A 384 33.44 11.12 3.91
CA LYS A 384 34.55 11.21 4.86
C LYS A 384 35.62 10.15 4.58
N ILE A 385 35.23 8.90 4.33
CA ILE A 385 36.16 7.80 4.01
C ILE A 385 36.89 8.08 2.70
N LEU A 386 36.14 8.47 1.65
CA LEU A 386 36.71 8.80 0.35
C LEU A 386 37.71 9.96 0.45
N LEU A 387 37.38 11.01 1.22
CA LEU A 387 38.29 12.12 1.48
C LEU A 387 39.52 11.70 2.30
N VAL A 388 39.37 10.81 3.28
CA VAL A 388 40.51 10.26 4.04
C VAL A 388 41.45 9.47 3.11
N GLN A 389 40.91 8.75 2.12
CA GLN A 389 41.68 8.08 1.09
C GLN A 389 42.39 9.08 0.17
N ASP A 390 41.66 10.04 -0.40
CA ASP A 390 42.21 11.03 -1.34
C ASP A 390 43.30 11.91 -0.71
N LEU A 391 43.14 12.24 0.57
CA LEU A 391 44.11 13.04 1.34
C LEU A 391 45.21 12.20 2.01
N ASN A 392 45.23 10.88 1.80
CA ASN A 392 46.17 9.94 2.41
C ASN A 392 46.25 10.05 3.95
N LEU A 393 45.10 10.21 4.61
CA LEU A 393 44.97 10.39 6.06
C LEU A 393 44.64 9.10 6.81
N VAL A 394 44.75 7.94 6.17
CA VAL A 394 44.36 6.64 6.74
C VAL A 394 45.07 6.35 8.07
N SER A 395 46.38 6.64 8.16
CA SER A 395 47.16 6.47 9.40
C SER A 395 46.70 7.40 10.53
N LYS A 396 46.24 8.61 10.20
CA LYS A 396 45.75 9.62 11.15
C LYS A 396 44.40 9.25 11.78
N TYR A 397 43.55 8.54 11.02
CA TYR A 397 42.21 8.14 11.47
C TYR A 397 42.07 6.63 11.70
N GLY A 398 43.17 5.86 11.66
CA GLY A 398 43.18 4.43 11.96
C GLY A 398 42.58 4.14 13.35
N GLY A 399 41.60 3.24 13.40
CA GLY A 399 40.92 2.83 14.64
C GLY A 399 39.87 3.81 15.18
N LYS A 400 39.63 4.95 14.53
CA LYS A 400 38.58 5.91 14.93
C LYS A 400 37.22 5.54 14.35
N LYS A 401 36.13 5.97 15.01
CA LYS A 401 34.77 5.84 14.45
C LYS A 401 34.56 6.93 13.39
N LEU A 402 33.70 6.67 12.40
CA LEU A 402 33.42 7.63 11.32
C LEU A 402 32.81 8.96 11.85
N ALA A 403 32.04 8.87 12.93
CA ALA A 403 31.50 10.05 13.64
C ALA A 403 32.60 10.98 14.19
N ASP A 404 33.79 10.43 14.48
CA ASP A 404 34.92 11.15 15.07
C ASP A 404 35.88 11.72 14.00
N ILE A 405 35.63 11.46 12.72
CA ILE A 405 36.40 12.02 11.60
C ILE A 405 35.90 13.44 11.35
N GLN A 406 36.71 14.42 11.74
CA GLN A 406 36.55 15.82 11.36
C GLN A 406 37.72 16.25 10.46
N LEU A 407 37.37 16.83 9.32
CA LEU A 407 38.28 17.45 8.37
C LEU A 407 38.04 18.97 8.44
N ASP A 408 39.02 19.74 8.91
CA ASP A 408 38.87 21.19 9.08
C ASP A 408 38.75 21.93 7.73
N GLY A 409 38.13 23.12 7.74
CA GLY A 409 37.81 23.91 6.54
C GLY A 409 38.97 24.27 5.60
N ARG A 410 40.24 24.04 5.99
CA ARG A 410 41.41 24.19 5.10
C ARG A 410 41.43 23.20 3.93
N PHE A 411 40.63 22.13 3.98
CA PHE A 411 40.49 21.15 2.90
C PHE A 411 39.31 21.43 1.96
N MET A 412 38.42 22.38 2.30
CA MET A 412 37.28 22.75 1.45
C MET A 412 37.64 23.79 0.38
N SER A 413 38.74 24.52 0.55
CA SER A 413 39.13 25.63 -0.33
C SER A 413 40.09 25.25 -1.47
N SER A 414 40.82 24.13 -1.38
CA SER A 414 41.84 23.77 -2.37
C SER A 414 41.40 22.77 -3.44
N HIS A 415 40.19 22.19 -3.33
CA HIS A 415 39.71 21.12 -4.22
C HIS A 415 38.33 21.38 -4.86
N PHE A 416 37.68 22.52 -4.60
CA PHE A 416 36.32 22.80 -5.10
C PHE A 416 36.19 24.08 -5.93
N ILE A 417 37.29 24.80 -6.20
CA ILE A 417 37.31 25.89 -7.17
C ILE A 417 38.65 25.83 -7.92
N GLU A 418 38.62 25.20 -9.09
CA GLU A 418 39.20 25.73 -10.33
C GLU A 418 38.29 25.34 -11.50
#